data_AF-A0A8D8PC24-F1
#
_entry.id   AF-A0A8D8PC24-F1
#
_cell.length_a   1.000
_cell.length_b   1.000
_cell.length_c   1.000
_cell.angle_alpha   90.00
_cell.angle_beta   90.00
_cell.angle_gamma   90.00
#
_symmetry.space_group_name_H-M   'P 1'
#
loop_
_entity.id
_entity.type
_entity.pdbx_description
1 polymer ?
#
loop_
_entity_poly.entity_id
_entity_poly.type
_entity_poly.pdbx_seq_one_letter_code
_entity_poly.pdbx_strand_id
1 'polypeptide(L)'
;MTSIASKNFTKLVFAIIVHVLFLLSIFHIYFQSPVLQNLPEPGLDAEDEVAVADRVVVFVADGLRAESFLKHGANRSLFLQDIILSKGIFGISHTRVPTESRPGHVALFAGIYEDPSAVFKGWKKNPVNFDTVFNRSYMSFAWGSPDILSIFSNEEKEHNIHAHHYTEDIVSFSGNSNTSALDTWVFDRVKEYYLLPENQITLFNKNKIIVFLHLLGLDTAGHVYKPYSSLFSENLVIVDKGIQQTVNLIEKITKNDQKTAYIFTSDHGMTDKGSHGSGHPSETETPFVAWGAGIKYWKNIGKKQHQNKTVMISQTSVPRFDMNQADVTPLISALLSLAVPKNNCGILPRQYLNASMVLLFMLRLHVFYYSSTFFIHLRTTLQDKPGKMPSSCISSIIFGNKNSAKNSSSGRLQIQKKNLNQLLKISGKRL
;
A
#
# COMPACT_ATOMS: atom_id res chain seq x y z
N MET A 1 -31.45 -21.96 53.73
CA MET A 1 -30.81 -20.80 53.07
C MET A 1 -29.60 -21.18 52.21
N THR A 2 -28.82 -22.20 52.56
CA THR A 2 -27.63 -22.67 51.81
C THR A 2 -27.90 -23.17 50.37
N SER A 3 -29.05 -23.81 50.11
CA SER A 3 -29.41 -24.33 48.77
C SER A 3 -29.76 -23.25 47.73
N ILE A 4 -30.32 -22.12 48.16
CA ILE A 4 -30.69 -21.01 47.27
C ILE A 4 -29.45 -20.21 46.87
N ALA A 5 -28.51 -20.03 47.80
CA ALA A 5 -27.22 -19.40 47.54
C ALA A 5 -26.37 -20.17 46.51
N SER A 6 -26.34 -21.51 46.57
CA SER A 6 -25.58 -22.32 45.59
C SER A 6 -26.20 -22.26 44.19
N LYS A 7 -27.54 -22.30 44.08
CA LYS A 7 -28.24 -22.16 42.78
C LYS A 7 -28.00 -20.79 42.13
N ASN A 8 -27.95 -19.72 42.92
CA ASN A 8 -27.64 -18.38 42.41
C ASN A 8 -26.17 -18.24 41.99
N PHE A 9 -25.25 -18.88 42.73
CA PHE A 9 -23.83 -18.94 42.34
C PHE A 9 -23.64 -19.72 41.03
N THR A 10 -24.26 -20.87 40.85
CA THR A 10 -24.19 -21.64 39.59
C THR A 10 -24.75 -20.85 38.41
N LYS A 11 -25.86 -20.12 38.58
CA LYS A 11 -26.40 -19.24 37.54
C LYS A 11 -25.46 -18.09 37.19
N LEU A 12 -24.82 -17.47 38.19
CA LEU A 12 -23.83 -16.41 37.97
C LEU A 12 -22.61 -16.95 37.21
N VAL A 13 -22.06 -18.09 37.62
CA VAL A 13 -20.93 -18.73 36.94
C VAL A 13 -21.30 -19.09 35.50
N PHE A 14 -22.48 -19.68 35.28
CA PHE A 14 -22.97 -19.97 33.93
C PHE A 14 -23.11 -18.70 33.08
N ALA A 15 -23.70 -17.64 33.63
CA ALA A 15 -23.82 -16.35 32.94
C ALA A 15 -22.45 -15.79 32.57
N ILE A 16 -21.47 -15.81 33.48
CA ILE A 16 -20.09 -15.37 33.21
C ILE A 16 -19.48 -16.21 32.09
N ILE A 17 -19.59 -17.55 32.14
CA ILE A 17 -19.08 -18.45 31.10
C ILE A 17 -19.69 -18.10 29.74
N VAL A 18 -21.01 -17.90 29.67
CA VAL A 18 -21.69 -17.51 28.42
C VAL A 18 -21.18 -16.17 27.89
N HIS A 19 -20.98 -15.16 28.74
CA HIS A 19 -20.43 -13.87 28.32
C HIS A 19 -18.98 -13.98 27.86
N VAL A 20 -18.16 -14.78 28.55
CA VAL A 20 -16.77 -15.06 28.14
C VAL A 20 -16.76 -15.79 26.79
N LEU A 21 -17.62 -16.78 26.59
CA LEU A 21 -17.74 -17.47 25.30
C LEU A 21 -18.18 -16.53 24.18
N PHE A 22 -19.17 -15.67 24.43
CA PHE A 22 -19.58 -14.67 23.43
C PHE A 22 -18.45 -13.68 23.12
N LEU A 23 -17.73 -13.20 24.14
CA LEU A 23 -16.57 -12.33 23.94
C LEU A 23 -15.49 -13.03 23.10
N LEU A 24 -15.10 -14.25 23.47
CA LEU A 24 -14.14 -15.06 22.72
C LEU A 24 -14.60 -15.35 21.30
N SER A 25 -15.91 -15.52 21.06
CA SER A 25 -16.45 -15.73 19.72
C SER A 25 -16.33 -14.49 18.84
N ILE A 26 -16.54 -13.28 19.39
CA ILE A 26 -16.31 -12.02 18.69
C ILE A 26 -14.84 -11.91 18.30
N PHE A 27 -13.92 -12.18 19.24
CA PHE A 27 -12.49 -12.19 18.94
C PHE A 27 -12.15 -13.22 17.86
N HIS A 28 -12.68 -14.44 17.97
CA HIS A 28 -12.41 -15.49 16.99
C HIS A 28 -12.96 -15.18 15.59
N ILE A 29 -14.12 -14.55 15.47
CA ILE A 29 -14.74 -14.24 14.18
C ILE A 29 -14.09 -13.04 13.51
N TYR A 30 -13.83 -11.96 14.26
CA TYR A 30 -13.37 -10.69 13.69
C TYR A 30 -11.84 -10.58 13.57
N PHE A 31 -11.08 -11.37 14.32
CA PHE A 31 -9.61 -11.30 14.34
C PHE A 31 -8.95 -12.53 13.69
N GLN A 32 -9.66 -13.17 12.75
CA GLN A 32 -9.07 -14.15 11.85
C GLN A 32 -8.32 -13.45 10.71
N SER A 33 -7.20 -14.06 10.30
CA SER A 33 -6.44 -13.57 9.16
C SER A 33 -7.23 -13.67 7.86
N PRO A 34 -7.34 -12.58 7.08
CA PRO A 34 -7.92 -12.61 5.74
C PRO A 34 -6.92 -13.13 4.69
N VAL A 35 -5.66 -13.31 5.05
CA VAL A 35 -4.60 -13.74 4.14
C VAL A 35 -4.78 -15.21 3.82
N LEU A 36 -5.15 -15.51 2.58
CA LEU A 36 -5.28 -16.90 2.14
C LEU A 36 -3.90 -17.50 1.93
N GLN A 37 -3.67 -18.63 2.58
CA GLN A 37 -2.50 -19.48 2.37
C GLN A 37 -2.79 -20.45 1.21
N ASN A 38 -1.73 -20.87 0.50
CA ASN A 38 -1.80 -21.85 -0.61
C ASN A 38 -2.54 -21.38 -1.88
N LEU A 39 -2.58 -20.07 -2.14
CA LEU A 39 -2.96 -19.59 -3.47
C LEU A 39 -1.94 -20.03 -4.53
N PRO A 40 -2.37 -20.39 -5.75
CA PRO A 40 -1.46 -20.70 -6.85
C PRO A 40 -0.46 -19.57 -7.07
N GLU A 41 0.76 -19.89 -7.50
CA GLU A 41 1.70 -18.84 -7.89
C GLU A 41 1.10 -17.96 -8.99
N PRO A 42 1.19 -16.62 -8.86
CA PRO A 42 1.21 -15.70 -9.99
C PRO A 42 1.96 -16.30 -11.16
N GLY A 43 1.28 -16.44 -12.30
CA GLY A 43 1.93 -16.83 -13.55
C GLY A 43 3.18 -15.97 -13.79
N LEU A 44 4.18 -16.55 -14.46
CA LEU A 44 5.47 -15.91 -14.74
C LEU A 44 5.27 -14.46 -15.20
N ASP A 45 6.16 -13.58 -14.75
CA ASP A 45 6.29 -12.22 -15.27
C ASP A 45 6.13 -12.27 -16.78
N ALA A 46 5.34 -11.37 -17.38
CA ALA A 46 5.03 -11.43 -18.80
C ALA A 46 6.33 -11.53 -19.63
N GLU A 47 6.75 -12.74 -19.99
CA GLU A 47 8.11 -13.03 -20.48
C GLU A 47 8.37 -12.34 -21.83
N ASP A 48 7.28 -11.96 -22.51
CA ASP A 48 7.29 -11.36 -23.83
C ASP A 48 6.98 -9.85 -23.86
N GLU A 49 6.80 -9.17 -22.71
CA GLU A 49 6.45 -7.74 -22.69
C GLU A 49 7.51 -6.85 -22.02
N VAL A 50 7.83 -5.75 -22.72
CA VAL A 50 8.83 -4.77 -22.29
C VAL A 50 8.29 -3.98 -21.11
N ALA A 51 8.89 -4.19 -19.93
CA ALA A 51 8.65 -3.36 -18.76
C ALA A 51 8.82 -1.87 -19.10
N VAL A 52 7.90 -1.04 -18.61
CA VAL A 52 7.92 0.40 -18.87
C VAL A 52 8.93 1.13 -17.98
N ALA A 53 9.43 0.46 -16.94
CA ALA A 53 10.56 0.85 -16.11
C ALA A 53 11.40 -0.38 -15.75
N ASP A 54 12.71 -0.18 -15.57
CA ASP A 54 13.62 -1.19 -15.02
C ASP A 54 13.74 -1.07 -13.49
N ARG A 55 13.47 0.13 -12.96
CA ARG A 55 13.55 0.47 -11.54
C ARG A 55 12.34 1.27 -11.08
N VAL A 56 11.88 1.00 -9.86
CA VAL A 56 10.95 1.86 -9.14
C VAL A 56 11.61 2.30 -7.83
N VAL A 57 11.69 3.60 -7.61
CA VAL A 57 12.16 4.21 -6.36
C VAL A 57 10.96 4.74 -5.60
N VAL A 58 10.73 4.25 -4.39
CA VAL A 58 9.60 4.60 -3.53
C VAL A 58 10.10 5.32 -2.29
N PHE A 59 9.67 6.56 -2.11
CA PHE A 59 9.89 7.34 -0.89
C PHE A 59 8.58 7.35 -0.10
N VAL A 60 8.61 6.86 1.14
CA VAL A 60 7.47 6.92 2.06
C VAL A 60 7.84 7.84 3.21
N ALA A 61 7.23 9.02 3.22
CA ALA A 61 7.33 10.00 4.30
C ALA A 61 6.29 9.66 5.37
N ASP A 62 6.69 8.91 6.40
CA ASP A 62 5.80 8.42 7.46
C ASP A 62 5.06 9.59 8.14
N GLY A 63 3.76 9.43 8.39
CA GLY A 63 2.92 10.42 9.08
C GLY A 63 2.60 11.71 8.29
N LEU A 64 2.97 11.80 7.01
CA LEU A 64 2.71 12.98 6.18
C LEU A 64 1.28 12.99 5.62
N ARG A 65 0.42 13.78 6.26
CA ARG A 65 -0.94 14.05 5.74
C ARG A 65 -0.95 14.93 4.49
N ALA A 66 -1.91 14.67 3.61
CA ALA A 66 -2.13 15.39 2.36
C ALA A 66 -2.26 16.91 2.54
N GLU A 67 -3.00 17.34 3.56
CA GLU A 67 -3.20 18.76 3.84
C GLU A 67 -1.87 19.48 4.11
N SER A 68 -0.98 18.89 4.91
CA SER A 68 0.32 19.48 5.25
C SER A 68 1.23 19.59 4.02
N PHE A 69 1.14 18.64 3.10
CA PHE A 69 1.84 18.67 1.82
C PHE A 69 1.29 19.76 0.88
N LEU A 70 -0.03 19.96 0.87
CA LEU A 70 -0.72 20.91 -0.02
C LEU A 70 -0.82 22.34 0.52
N LYS A 71 -0.59 22.54 1.81
CA LYS A 71 -0.81 23.84 2.46
C LYS A 71 0.00 24.94 1.78
N HIS A 72 -0.72 25.92 1.23
CA HIS A 72 -0.17 27.05 0.50
C HIS A 72 0.79 27.92 1.32
N GLY A 73 1.81 28.44 0.64
CA GLY A 73 2.58 29.59 1.12
C GLY A 73 3.83 29.27 1.94
N ALA A 74 4.35 28.03 1.90
CA ALA A 74 5.44 27.67 2.80
C ALA A 74 6.66 26.99 2.16
N ASN A 75 6.85 27.02 0.83
CA ASN A 75 8.08 26.53 0.16
C ASN A 75 8.59 25.18 0.71
N ARG A 76 7.69 24.29 1.18
CA ARG A 76 8.07 23.12 2.00
C ARG A 76 8.51 21.92 1.16
N SER A 77 8.01 21.85 -0.07
CA SER A 77 8.18 20.72 -0.98
C SER A 77 8.44 21.20 -2.41
N LEU A 78 9.39 22.14 -2.56
CA LEU A 78 9.63 22.83 -3.83
C LEU A 78 10.01 21.86 -4.96
N PHE A 79 10.86 20.88 -4.67
CA PHE A 79 11.23 19.87 -5.66
C PHE A 79 10.01 19.04 -6.08
N LEU A 80 9.24 18.49 -5.13
CA LEU A 80 8.06 17.70 -5.46
C LEU A 80 6.97 18.52 -6.16
N GLN A 81 6.79 19.80 -5.80
CA GLN A 81 5.88 20.70 -6.50
C GLN A 81 6.35 20.97 -7.94
N ASP A 82 7.65 21.21 -8.16
CA ASP A 82 8.22 21.34 -9.50
C ASP A 82 8.04 20.05 -10.31
N ILE A 83 8.26 18.88 -9.72
CA ILE A 83 7.97 17.59 -10.35
C ILE A 83 6.52 17.52 -10.81
N ILE A 84 5.56 17.83 -9.94
CA ILE A 84 4.13 17.81 -10.29
C ILE A 84 3.86 18.77 -11.46
N LEU A 85 4.42 19.98 -11.42
CA LEU A 85 4.16 21.01 -12.42
C LEU A 85 4.84 20.74 -13.76
N SER A 86 5.98 20.04 -13.78
CA SER A 86 6.82 19.89 -14.97
C SER A 86 6.66 18.53 -15.66
N LYS A 87 6.56 17.43 -14.91
CA LYS A 87 6.63 16.07 -15.49
C LYS A 87 5.88 14.96 -14.74
N GLY A 88 5.28 15.26 -13.61
CA GLY A 88 4.66 14.26 -12.73
C GLY A 88 3.13 14.20 -12.83
N ILE A 89 2.56 13.39 -11.95
CA ILE A 89 1.12 13.29 -11.70
C ILE A 89 0.88 13.23 -10.20
N PHE A 90 -0.21 13.84 -9.76
CA PHE A 90 -0.56 14.01 -8.35
C PHE A 90 -1.96 13.49 -8.04
N GLY A 91 -2.12 12.90 -6.87
CA GLY A 91 -3.42 12.53 -6.30
C GLY A 91 -3.33 12.38 -4.78
N ILE A 92 -4.47 12.10 -4.16
CA ILE A 92 -4.51 11.66 -2.77
C ILE A 92 -4.61 10.13 -2.72
N SER A 93 -3.74 9.53 -1.92
CA SER A 93 -3.82 8.12 -1.55
C SER A 93 -4.66 8.00 -0.28
N HIS A 94 -5.71 7.19 -0.37
CA HIS A 94 -6.62 6.93 0.74
C HIS A 94 -6.23 5.64 1.48
N THR A 95 -5.66 5.78 2.67
CA THR A 95 -5.40 4.66 3.58
C THR A 95 -6.66 4.27 4.37
N ARG A 96 -6.60 3.16 5.12
CA ARG A 96 -7.69 2.63 5.93
C ARG A 96 -7.26 2.48 7.39
N VAL A 97 -8.27 2.35 8.25
CA VAL A 97 -8.05 2.05 9.67
C VAL A 97 -7.54 0.61 9.87
N PRO A 98 -6.67 0.38 10.87
CA PRO A 98 -6.03 1.39 11.71
C PRO A 98 -4.93 2.13 10.91
N THR A 99 -4.88 3.46 11.02
CA THR A 99 -3.85 4.28 10.36
C THR A 99 -2.57 4.25 11.20
N GLU A 100 -1.94 3.08 11.22
CA GLU A 100 -0.65 2.82 11.84
C GLU A 100 0.36 2.47 10.76
N SER A 101 1.66 2.59 11.06
CA SER A 101 2.69 2.48 10.03
C SER A 101 2.71 1.12 9.34
N ARG A 102 2.64 0.00 10.09
CA ARG A 102 2.60 -1.34 9.50
C ARG A 102 1.42 -1.53 8.51
N PRO A 103 0.14 -1.33 8.92
CA PRO A 103 -1.00 -1.39 8.00
C PRO A 103 -0.79 -0.62 6.69
N GLY A 104 -0.29 0.62 6.78
CA GLY A 104 -0.10 1.48 5.62
C GLY A 104 0.97 0.93 4.67
N HIS A 105 2.10 0.50 5.21
CA HIS A 105 3.19 -0.11 4.43
C HIS A 105 2.77 -1.44 3.79
N VAL A 106 2.04 -2.29 4.52
CA VAL A 106 1.49 -3.55 3.96
C VAL A 106 0.54 -3.26 2.80
N ALA A 107 -0.33 -2.24 2.92
CA ALA A 107 -1.20 -1.83 1.83
C ALA A 107 -0.40 -1.34 0.61
N LEU A 108 0.66 -0.55 0.80
CA LEU A 108 1.48 -0.02 -0.28
C LEU A 108 2.18 -1.12 -1.09
N PHE A 109 2.71 -2.16 -0.44
CA PHE A 109 3.61 -3.13 -1.08
C PHE A 109 3.03 -4.54 -1.28
N ALA A 110 2.01 -4.93 -0.52
CA ALA A 110 1.29 -6.20 -0.70
C ALA A 110 -0.11 -6.03 -1.27
N GLY A 111 -0.65 -4.80 -1.25
CA GLY A 111 -1.98 -4.49 -1.77
C GLY A 111 -3.11 -5.09 -0.92
N ILE A 112 -2.80 -5.54 0.29
CA ILE A 112 -3.78 -6.03 1.26
C ILE A 112 -3.97 -4.98 2.34
N TYR A 113 -5.21 -4.84 2.79
CA TYR A 113 -5.48 -4.10 4.01
C TYR A 113 -5.20 -5.02 5.21
N GLU A 114 -4.84 -4.38 6.32
CA GLU A 114 -4.37 -5.00 7.54
C GLU A 114 -5.10 -6.28 7.93
N ASP A 115 -4.33 -7.25 8.41
CA ASP A 115 -4.78 -8.48 9.01
C ASP A 115 -5.22 -8.21 10.45
N PRO A 116 -6.54 -8.27 10.76
CA PRO A 116 -7.02 -8.00 12.11
C PRO A 116 -6.32 -8.84 13.20
N SER A 117 -5.84 -10.05 12.89
CA SER A 117 -5.11 -10.89 13.85
C SER A 117 -3.79 -10.29 14.34
N ALA A 118 -3.20 -9.34 13.61
CA ALA A 118 -1.99 -8.64 14.04
C ALA A 118 -2.21 -7.76 15.30
N VAL A 119 -3.46 -7.50 15.69
CA VAL A 119 -3.77 -6.85 16.98
C VAL A 119 -3.14 -7.60 18.16
N PHE A 120 -3.09 -8.94 18.10
CA PHE A 120 -2.53 -9.77 19.17
C PHE A 120 -1.00 -9.68 19.24
N LYS A 121 -0.37 -9.03 18.26
CA LYS A 121 1.07 -8.72 18.21
C LYS A 121 1.34 -7.22 18.32
N GLY A 122 0.34 -6.43 18.71
CA GLY A 122 0.43 -4.97 18.80
C GLY A 122 0.79 -4.31 17.47
N TRP A 123 0.43 -4.93 16.34
CA TRP A 123 0.78 -4.45 14.98
C TRP A 123 2.28 -4.38 14.68
N LYS A 124 3.14 -5.01 15.49
CA LYS A 124 4.60 -4.96 15.30
C LYS A 124 5.19 -6.14 14.52
N LYS A 125 4.43 -7.22 14.34
CA LYS A 125 4.93 -8.45 13.69
C LYS A 125 3.90 -9.04 12.76
N ASN A 126 4.38 -9.69 11.71
CA ASN A 126 3.53 -10.43 10.79
C ASN A 126 2.94 -11.66 11.49
N PRO A 127 1.60 -11.75 11.65
CA PRO A 127 0.97 -12.94 12.19
C PRO A 127 1.01 -14.09 11.19
N VAL A 128 1.02 -13.76 9.89
CA VAL A 128 1.06 -14.67 8.75
C VAL A 128 1.95 -14.07 7.67
N ASN A 129 2.73 -14.89 6.98
CA ASN A 129 3.51 -14.46 5.82
C ASN A 129 2.58 -14.11 4.65
N PHE A 130 2.87 -13.01 3.96
CA PHE A 130 2.15 -12.58 2.77
C PHE A 130 3.14 -12.21 1.67
N ASP A 131 2.63 -12.18 0.44
CA ASP A 131 3.39 -11.90 -0.76
C ASP A 131 3.39 -10.40 -1.05
N THR A 132 4.49 -9.89 -1.59
CA THR A 132 4.71 -8.45 -1.84
C THR A 132 5.41 -8.21 -3.16
N VAL A 133 5.41 -6.95 -3.64
CA VAL A 133 6.18 -6.58 -4.84
C VAL A 133 7.68 -6.83 -4.67
N PHE A 134 8.19 -6.82 -3.44
CA PHE A 134 9.60 -7.15 -3.17
C PHE A 134 9.88 -8.63 -3.44
N ASN A 135 9.00 -9.54 -3.01
CA ASN A 135 9.12 -10.98 -3.30
C ASN A 135 9.10 -11.29 -4.80
N ARG A 136 8.45 -10.43 -5.59
CA ARG A 136 8.32 -10.57 -7.05
C ARG A 136 9.43 -9.85 -7.82
N SER A 137 10.17 -8.95 -7.17
CA SER A 137 11.27 -8.20 -7.78
C SER A 137 12.52 -9.06 -7.99
N TYR A 138 13.38 -8.68 -8.94
CA TYR A 138 14.69 -9.29 -9.09
C TYR A 138 15.59 -8.96 -7.89
N MET A 139 15.58 -7.69 -7.48
CA MET A 139 16.33 -7.22 -6.32
C MET A 139 15.66 -5.99 -5.73
N SER A 140 15.68 -5.88 -4.41
CA SER A 140 15.15 -4.77 -3.64
C SER A 140 16.20 -4.25 -2.67
N PHE A 141 16.31 -2.93 -2.56
CA PHE A 141 17.14 -2.26 -1.57
C PHE A 141 16.25 -1.36 -0.71
N ALA A 142 16.33 -1.51 0.61
CA ALA A 142 15.47 -0.77 1.52
C ALA A 142 16.27 -0.09 2.63
N TRP A 143 15.95 1.17 2.93
CA TRP A 143 16.56 1.92 4.03
C TRP A 143 15.49 2.52 4.94
N GLY A 144 15.70 2.44 6.26
CA GLY A 144 14.82 3.08 7.24
C GLY A 144 14.65 2.30 8.54
N SER A 145 13.42 2.23 9.05
CA SER A 145 13.14 1.70 10.38
C SER A 145 13.28 0.18 10.42
N PRO A 146 13.97 -0.41 11.42
CA PRO A 146 14.04 -1.87 11.56
C PRO A 146 12.65 -2.51 11.72
N ASP A 147 11.72 -1.83 12.38
CA ASP A 147 10.34 -2.31 12.57
C ASP A 147 9.55 -2.37 11.26
N ILE A 148 9.82 -1.47 10.32
CA ILE A 148 9.13 -1.44 9.02
C ILE A 148 9.82 -2.37 8.02
N LEU A 149 11.15 -2.34 7.94
CA LEU A 149 11.86 -3.15 6.96
C LEU A 149 11.71 -4.65 7.25
N SER A 150 11.71 -5.05 8.53
CA SER A 150 11.51 -6.45 8.93
C SER A 150 10.12 -7.02 8.59
N ILE A 151 9.13 -6.18 8.26
CA ILE A 151 7.84 -6.64 7.71
C ILE A 151 8.06 -7.36 6.38
N PHE A 152 9.03 -6.90 5.59
CA PHE A 152 9.26 -7.33 4.22
C PHE A 152 10.50 -8.17 4.03
N SER A 153 11.42 -8.18 4.98
CA SER A 153 12.66 -8.96 4.94
C SER A 153 12.64 -10.01 6.06
N ASN A 154 12.02 -11.16 5.81
CA ASN A 154 12.11 -12.29 6.74
C ASN A 154 13.39 -13.09 6.45
N GLU A 155 14.26 -13.17 7.46
CA GLU A 155 15.65 -13.66 7.38
C GLU A 155 15.83 -15.08 6.80
N GLU A 156 14.79 -15.91 6.80
CA GLU A 156 14.92 -17.32 6.43
C GLU A 156 14.78 -17.63 4.92
N LYS A 157 14.29 -16.69 4.07
CA LYS A 157 13.93 -17.04 2.67
C LYS A 157 14.15 -15.98 1.57
N GLU A 158 14.53 -14.75 1.89
CA GLU A 158 14.44 -13.64 0.92
C GLU A 158 15.83 -13.09 0.53
N HIS A 159 16.53 -13.82 -0.34
CA HIS A 159 17.86 -13.43 -0.84
C HIS A 159 17.86 -12.15 -1.71
N ASN A 160 16.68 -11.65 -2.11
CA ASN A 160 16.54 -10.54 -3.04
C ASN A 160 16.21 -9.20 -2.34
N ILE A 161 16.16 -9.15 -1.01
CA ILE A 161 15.84 -7.91 -0.25
C ILE A 161 17.02 -7.53 0.64
N HIS A 162 17.67 -6.42 0.32
CA HIS A 162 18.79 -5.85 1.09
C HIS A 162 18.28 -4.70 1.95
N ALA A 163 18.01 -4.98 3.22
CA ALA A 163 17.54 -4.01 4.20
C ALA A 163 18.72 -3.38 4.97
N HIS A 164 18.71 -2.06 5.08
CA HIS A 164 19.69 -1.26 5.80
C HIS A 164 18.96 -0.35 6.80
N HIS A 165 19.00 -0.71 8.07
CA HIS A 165 18.30 0.04 9.11
C HIS A 165 19.28 0.74 10.06
N TYR A 166 18.82 1.84 10.66
CA TYR A 166 19.51 2.44 11.80
C TYR A 166 19.32 1.58 13.05
N THR A 167 20.14 1.83 14.06
CA THR A 167 20.14 1.15 15.35
C THR A 167 19.25 1.88 16.36
N GLU A 168 18.82 1.21 17.43
CA GLU A 168 17.88 1.75 18.43
C GLU A 168 18.41 3.01 19.15
N ASP A 169 19.72 3.14 19.33
CA ASP A 169 20.38 4.30 19.90
C ASP A 169 20.18 5.57 19.05
N ILE A 170 20.21 5.43 17.72
CA ILE A 170 19.95 6.56 16.81
C ILE A 170 18.49 7.00 16.90
N VAL A 171 17.56 6.06 17.05
CA VAL A 171 16.12 6.34 17.22
C VAL A 171 15.86 7.11 18.52
N SER A 172 16.46 6.69 19.62
CA SER A 172 16.32 7.36 20.91
C SER A 172 16.88 8.78 20.89
N PHE A 173 17.94 9.03 20.14
CA PHE A 173 18.52 10.37 20.00
C PHE A 173 17.65 11.29 19.11
N SER A 174 17.14 10.78 18.00
CA SER A 174 16.35 11.57 17.05
C SER A 174 15.03 12.08 17.66
N GLY A 175 14.32 11.23 18.42
CA GLY A 175 13.05 11.60 19.05
C GLY A 175 13.14 12.72 20.07
N ASN A 176 14.31 12.90 20.70
CA ASN A 176 14.53 13.85 21.79
C ASN A 176 15.21 15.16 21.36
N SER A 177 15.85 15.21 20.18
CA SER A 177 16.75 16.32 19.84
C SER A 177 16.71 16.78 18.38
N ASN A 178 16.45 15.88 17.43
CA ASN A 178 16.34 16.23 16.01
C ASN A 178 15.50 15.20 15.25
N THR A 179 14.24 15.55 15.01
CA THR A 179 13.27 14.66 14.34
C THR A 179 13.63 14.36 12.87
N SER A 180 14.47 15.16 12.21
CA SER A 180 14.93 14.91 10.83
C SER A 180 16.17 14.01 10.72
N ALA A 181 16.77 13.63 11.85
CA ALA A 181 18.05 12.91 11.87
C ALA A 181 17.96 11.53 11.19
N LEU A 182 16.85 10.80 11.37
CA LEU A 182 16.66 9.49 10.75
C LEU A 182 16.46 9.58 9.24
N ASP A 183 15.76 10.60 8.75
CA ASP A 183 15.61 10.85 7.31
C ASP A 183 16.97 11.18 6.69
N THR A 184 17.74 12.04 7.36
CA THR A 184 19.11 12.39 6.94
C THR A 184 20.00 11.15 6.90
N TRP A 185 19.95 10.30 7.93
CA TRP A 185 20.67 9.02 7.96
C TRP A 185 20.31 8.15 6.75
N VAL A 186 19.02 8.03 6.41
CA VAL A 186 18.57 7.25 5.26
C VAL A 186 19.16 7.77 3.97
N PHE A 187 19.08 9.09 3.71
CA PHE A 187 19.65 9.69 2.51
C PHE A 187 21.17 9.56 2.44
N ASP A 188 21.88 9.75 3.55
CA ASP A 188 23.33 9.62 3.61
C ASP A 188 23.78 8.17 3.35
N ARG A 189 23.08 7.18 3.93
CA ARG A 189 23.37 5.76 3.69
C ARG A 189 23.10 5.33 2.26
N VAL A 190 22.03 5.82 1.64
CA VAL A 190 21.77 5.59 0.21
C VAL A 190 22.90 6.17 -0.64
N LYS A 191 23.32 7.39 -0.33
CA LYS A 191 24.43 8.04 -1.03
C LYS A 191 25.73 7.26 -0.87
N GLU A 192 26.12 6.91 0.35
CA GLU A 192 27.32 6.14 0.64
C GLU A 192 27.32 4.78 -0.04
N TYR A 193 26.19 4.06 0.02
CA TYR A 193 26.04 2.76 -0.63
C TYR A 193 26.31 2.85 -2.13
N TYR A 194 25.73 3.84 -2.80
CA TYR A 194 25.90 4.03 -4.24
C TYR A 194 27.16 4.82 -4.64
N LEU A 195 27.98 5.31 -3.71
CA LEU A 195 29.32 5.81 -4.05
C LEU A 195 30.28 4.67 -4.42
N LEU A 196 30.00 3.45 -3.97
CA LEU A 196 30.75 2.25 -4.31
C LEU A 196 30.35 1.75 -5.72
N PRO A 197 31.26 1.71 -6.71
CA PRO A 197 30.94 1.34 -8.09
C PRO A 197 30.27 -0.03 -8.24
N GLU A 198 30.65 -1.01 -7.42
CA GLU A 198 30.10 -2.36 -7.40
C GLU A 198 28.58 -2.37 -7.13
N ASN A 199 28.10 -1.46 -6.27
CA ASN A 199 26.68 -1.35 -5.92
C ASN A 199 25.87 -0.65 -7.02
N GLN A 200 26.53 0.15 -7.87
CA GLN A 200 25.90 0.81 -9.02
C GLN A 200 25.56 -0.18 -10.14
N ILE A 201 26.33 -1.27 -10.27
CA ILE A 201 26.18 -2.27 -11.33
C ILE A 201 24.76 -2.84 -11.35
N THR A 202 24.20 -3.14 -10.18
CA THR A 202 22.85 -3.71 -10.06
C THR A 202 21.79 -2.72 -10.55
N LEU A 203 21.90 -1.43 -10.23
CA LEU A 203 20.96 -0.42 -10.74
C LEU A 203 21.03 -0.28 -12.26
N PHE A 204 22.23 -0.35 -12.83
CA PHE A 204 22.43 -0.07 -14.26
C PHE A 204 22.14 -1.29 -15.16
N ASN A 205 22.50 -2.51 -14.73
CA ASN A 205 22.49 -3.70 -15.60
C ASN A 205 21.31 -4.65 -15.36
N LYS A 206 20.48 -4.40 -14.36
CA LYS A 206 19.35 -5.27 -14.00
C LYS A 206 18.04 -4.49 -14.09
N ASN A 207 16.97 -5.23 -14.33
CA ASN A 207 15.60 -4.73 -14.31
C ASN A 207 14.84 -5.32 -13.11
N LYS A 208 13.58 -4.92 -12.95
CA LYS A 208 12.72 -5.36 -11.82
C LYS A 208 13.34 -5.02 -10.46
N ILE A 209 13.94 -3.84 -10.37
CA ILE A 209 14.59 -3.35 -9.16
C ILE A 209 13.65 -2.43 -8.38
N ILE A 210 13.57 -2.63 -7.06
CA ILE A 210 12.84 -1.72 -6.18
C ILE A 210 13.82 -1.07 -5.21
N VAL A 211 13.74 0.25 -5.07
CA VAL A 211 14.48 1.00 -4.05
C VAL A 211 13.46 1.64 -3.12
N PHE A 212 13.46 1.27 -1.85
CA PHE A 212 12.50 1.76 -0.86
C PHE A 212 13.20 2.57 0.23
N LEU A 213 12.80 3.82 0.39
CA LEU A 213 13.26 4.68 1.48
C LEU A 213 12.08 4.99 2.40
N HIS A 214 12.17 4.49 3.62
CA HIS A 214 11.25 4.79 4.72
C HIS A 214 11.79 5.97 5.54
N LEU A 215 11.05 7.07 5.57
CA LEU A 215 11.44 8.34 6.15
C LEU A 215 10.54 8.65 7.36
N LEU A 216 11.03 8.33 8.57
CA LEU A 216 10.28 8.39 9.84
C LEU A 216 10.16 9.81 10.43
N GLY A 217 10.94 10.77 9.93
CA GLY A 217 11.13 12.04 10.63
C GLY A 217 9.88 12.92 10.69
N LEU A 218 8.97 12.81 9.72
CA LEU A 218 7.72 13.57 9.71
C LEU A 218 6.70 13.04 10.72
N ASP A 219 6.57 11.73 10.89
CA ASP A 219 5.74 11.13 11.95
C ASP A 219 6.24 11.56 13.34
N THR A 220 7.56 11.45 13.56
CA THR A 220 8.20 11.89 14.81
C THR A 220 7.93 13.38 15.06
N ALA A 221 8.11 14.24 14.05
CA ALA A 221 7.80 15.67 14.15
C ALA A 221 6.32 15.94 14.40
N GLY A 222 5.42 15.13 13.83
CA GLY A 222 3.98 15.19 14.02
C GLY A 222 3.58 14.90 15.47
N HIS A 223 4.15 13.86 16.08
CA HIS A 223 3.93 13.53 17.49
C HIS A 223 4.47 14.61 18.43
N VAL A 224 5.71 15.06 18.21
CA VAL A 224 6.41 15.99 19.11
C VAL A 224 5.94 17.43 18.94
N TYR A 225 5.96 17.96 17.72
CA TYR A 225 5.75 19.39 17.45
C TYR A 225 4.37 19.72 16.87
N LYS A 226 3.61 18.71 16.46
CA LYS A 226 2.31 18.82 15.77
C LYS A 226 2.43 19.28 14.31
N PRO A 227 1.54 18.81 13.42
CA PRO A 227 1.69 19.04 11.98
C PRO A 227 1.58 20.49 11.49
N TYR A 228 1.04 21.39 12.32
CA TYR A 228 0.93 22.83 11.98
C TYR A 228 2.19 23.64 12.35
N SER A 229 3.16 23.04 13.06
CA SER A 229 4.36 23.74 13.53
C SER A 229 5.35 24.09 12.40
N SER A 230 6.19 25.09 12.65
CA SER A 230 7.32 25.40 11.76
C SER A 230 8.33 24.26 11.73
N LEU A 231 8.58 23.59 12.86
CA LEU A 231 9.52 22.46 12.95
C LEU A 231 9.08 21.27 12.08
N PHE A 232 7.79 20.93 12.06
CA PHE A 232 7.25 19.94 11.10
C PHE A 232 7.49 20.38 9.66
N SER A 233 7.35 21.68 9.40
CA SER A 233 7.53 22.26 8.07
C SER A 233 8.99 22.22 7.60
N GLU A 234 9.93 22.48 8.52
CA GLU A 234 11.37 22.40 8.29
C GLU A 234 11.80 20.95 7.99
N ASN A 235 11.25 19.96 8.70
CA ASN A 235 11.46 18.54 8.36
C ASN A 235 11.00 18.22 6.94
N LEU A 236 9.84 18.73 6.50
CA LEU A 236 9.35 18.48 5.14
C LEU A 236 10.30 19.07 4.08
N VAL A 237 10.91 20.24 4.36
CA VAL A 237 11.95 20.84 3.49
C VAL A 237 13.18 19.93 3.41
N ILE A 238 13.61 19.36 4.53
CA ILE A 238 14.76 18.43 4.58
C ILE A 238 14.45 17.17 3.76
N VAL A 239 13.25 16.60 3.93
CA VAL A 239 12.78 15.44 3.16
C VAL A 239 12.75 15.75 1.66
N ASP A 240 12.15 16.87 1.25
CA ASP A 240 12.08 17.27 -0.17
C ASP A 240 13.47 17.43 -0.81
N LYS A 241 14.41 18.05 -0.08
CA LYS A 241 15.81 18.20 -0.51
C LYS A 241 16.54 16.85 -0.60
N GLY A 242 16.34 15.96 0.37
CA GLY A 242 16.94 14.62 0.37
C GLY A 242 16.42 13.75 -0.78
N ILE A 243 15.12 13.87 -1.10
CA ILE A 243 14.52 13.23 -2.29
C ILE A 243 15.18 13.77 -3.55
N GLN A 244 15.29 15.10 -3.71
CA GLN A 244 15.94 15.71 -4.87
C GLN A 244 17.37 15.19 -5.08
N GLN A 245 18.16 15.14 -4.00
CA GLN A 245 19.54 14.65 -4.05
C GLN A 245 19.62 13.17 -4.44
N THR A 246 18.73 12.35 -3.89
CA THR A 246 18.64 10.91 -4.21
C THR A 246 18.24 10.68 -5.66
N VAL A 247 17.25 11.40 -6.16
CA VAL A 247 16.84 11.36 -7.58
C VAL A 247 18.02 11.72 -8.47
N ASN A 248 18.70 12.84 -8.20
CA ASN A 248 19.85 13.29 -8.98
C ASN A 248 21.00 12.25 -8.97
N LEU A 249 21.24 11.60 -7.83
CA LEU A 249 22.24 10.54 -7.72
C LEU A 249 21.88 9.33 -8.59
N ILE A 250 20.65 8.83 -8.49
CA ILE A 250 20.18 7.67 -9.26
C ILE A 250 20.19 7.97 -10.76
N GLU A 251 19.71 9.14 -11.18
CA GLU A 251 19.74 9.58 -12.58
C GLU A 251 21.18 9.70 -13.11
N LYS A 252 22.11 10.19 -12.28
CA LYS A 252 23.54 10.24 -12.65
C LYS A 252 24.13 8.85 -12.84
N ILE A 253 23.87 7.92 -11.91
CA ILE A 253 24.38 6.54 -11.97
C ILE A 253 23.83 5.81 -13.20
N THR A 254 22.53 5.95 -13.45
CA THR A 254 21.82 5.33 -14.56
C THR A 254 22.05 6.05 -15.89
N LYS A 255 22.84 7.13 -15.90
CA LYS A 255 23.11 7.99 -17.07
C LYS A 255 21.83 8.52 -17.73
N ASN A 256 20.79 8.78 -16.92
CA ASN A 256 19.48 9.25 -17.35
C ASN A 256 18.86 8.37 -18.45
N ASP A 257 18.97 7.05 -18.33
CA ASP A 257 18.46 6.07 -19.30
C ASP A 257 16.93 6.08 -19.50
N GLN A 258 16.21 6.93 -18.77
CA GLN A 258 14.75 7.06 -18.80
C GLN A 258 14.02 5.76 -18.44
N LYS A 259 14.64 4.91 -17.63
CA LYS A 259 14.10 3.61 -17.21
C LYS A 259 13.82 3.54 -15.70
N THR A 260 13.90 4.66 -14.99
CA THR A 260 13.55 4.76 -13.57
C THR A 260 12.21 5.46 -13.39
N ALA A 261 11.30 4.83 -12.65
CA ALA A 261 10.08 5.44 -12.15
C ALA A 261 10.24 5.81 -10.67
N TYR A 262 9.59 6.89 -10.25
CA TYR A 262 9.66 7.39 -8.88
C TYR A 262 8.26 7.58 -8.31
N ILE A 263 8.10 7.23 -7.04
CA ILE A 263 6.87 7.38 -6.27
C ILE A 263 7.22 8.06 -4.95
N PHE A 264 6.51 9.12 -4.60
CA PHE A 264 6.53 9.73 -3.28
C PHE A 264 5.13 9.64 -2.66
N THR A 265 5.04 9.09 -1.45
CA THR A 265 3.79 8.98 -0.74
C THR A 265 3.99 8.91 0.77
N SER A 266 2.92 8.59 1.51
CA SER A 266 2.92 8.35 2.94
C SER A 266 2.02 7.15 3.24
N ASP A 267 2.30 6.49 4.36
CA ASP A 267 1.55 5.37 4.90
C ASP A 267 0.29 5.82 5.65
N HIS A 268 0.36 6.92 6.39
CA HIS A 268 -0.77 7.60 7.01
C HIS A 268 -0.51 9.09 7.22
N GLY A 269 -1.55 9.82 7.58
CA GLY A 269 -1.47 11.18 8.04
C GLY A 269 -1.43 11.29 9.56
N MET A 270 -1.76 12.48 10.07
CA MET A 270 -1.68 12.82 11.49
C MET A 270 -2.74 13.86 11.84
N THR A 271 -3.40 13.72 12.99
CA THR A 271 -4.31 14.76 13.51
C THR A 271 -3.54 15.99 14.00
N ASP A 272 -4.23 17.11 14.21
CA ASP A 272 -3.63 18.31 14.81
C ASP A 272 -3.13 18.08 16.24
N LYS A 273 -3.66 17.05 16.91
CA LYS A 273 -3.17 16.64 18.23
C LYS A 273 -1.86 15.85 18.17
N GLY A 274 -1.33 15.57 16.96
CA GLY A 274 -0.14 14.73 16.79
C GLY A 274 -0.43 13.31 17.27
N SER A 275 -1.54 12.76 16.80
CA SER A 275 -1.95 11.37 17.03
C SER A 275 -2.53 10.82 15.72
N HIS A 276 -2.35 9.51 15.53
CA HIS A 276 -2.95 8.74 14.45
C HIS A 276 -3.49 7.39 14.99
N GLY A 277 -4.19 6.64 14.13
CA GLY A 277 -4.76 5.31 14.38
C GLY A 277 -6.26 5.21 14.06
N SER A 278 -6.90 6.33 13.73
CA SER A 278 -8.33 6.50 13.54
C SER A 278 -8.73 6.72 12.07
N GLY A 279 -10.04 6.82 11.81
CA GLY A 279 -10.58 7.04 10.46
C GLY A 279 -10.69 8.50 10.04
N HIS A 280 -10.03 9.44 10.75
CA HIS A 280 -10.15 10.86 10.43
C HIS A 280 -9.47 11.19 9.08
N PRO A 281 -10.04 12.08 8.24
CA PRO A 281 -9.45 12.45 6.95
C PRO A 281 -7.98 12.91 7.03
N SER A 282 -7.61 13.63 8.09
CA SER A 282 -6.21 14.06 8.30
C SER A 282 -5.24 12.89 8.53
N GLU A 283 -5.73 11.71 8.87
CA GLU A 283 -4.97 10.46 9.03
C GLU A 283 -5.11 9.56 7.80
N THR A 284 -6.27 9.56 7.14
CA THR A 284 -6.52 8.68 6.00
C THR A 284 -6.11 9.23 4.64
N GLU A 285 -5.92 10.55 4.52
CA GLU A 285 -5.54 11.20 3.26
C GLU A 285 -4.04 11.53 3.25
N THR A 286 -3.31 10.89 2.34
CA THR A 286 -1.86 11.05 2.15
C THR A 286 -1.54 11.57 0.76
N PRO A 287 -0.45 12.33 0.56
CA PRO A 287 -0.04 12.76 -0.78
C PRO A 287 0.43 11.56 -1.60
N PHE A 288 0.18 11.59 -2.91
CA PHE A 288 0.74 10.64 -3.86
C PHE A 288 1.25 11.38 -5.09
N VAL A 289 2.55 11.33 -5.32
CA VAL A 289 3.23 11.92 -6.48
C VAL A 289 3.98 10.81 -7.21
N ALA A 290 3.83 10.73 -8.53
CA ALA A 290 4.60 9.81 -9.35
C ALA A 290 5.16 10.52 -10.60
N TRP A 291 6.35 10.11 -11.04
CA TRP A 291 7.00 10.62 -12.25
C TRP A 291 8.03 9.63 -12.79
N GLY A 292 8.60 9.93 -13.96
CA GLY A 292 9.62 9.10 -14.59
C GLY A 292 9.06 8.05 -15.56
N ALA A 293 9.81 6.98 -15.74
CA ALA A 293 9.54 5.93 -16.73
C ALA A 293 8.14 5.32 -16.55
N GLY A 294 7.37 5.18 -17.64
CA GLY A 294 6.04 4.58 -17.60
C GLY A 294 4.95 5.40 -16.88
N ILE A 295 5.25 6.59 -16.36
CA ILE A 295 4.28 7.47 -15.69
C ILE A 295 3.80 8.57 -16.65
N LYS A 296 2.50 8.86 -16.63
CA LYS A 296 1.90 9.97 -17.38
C LYS A 296 2.17 11.30 -16.70
N TYR A 297 2.45 12.32 -17.51
CA TYR A 297 2.37 13.71 -17.10
C TYR A 297 0.92 14.19 -17.15
N TRP A 298 0.42 14.84 -16.09
CA TRP A 298 -0.99 15.21 -15.97
C TRP A 298 -1.50 16.12 -17.10
N LYS A 299 -0.66 16.98 -17.69
CA LYS A 299 -1.06 17.83 -18.83
C LYS A 299 -1.32 17.04 -20.11
N ASN A 300 -0.78 15.83 -20.21
CA ASN A 300 -1.00 14.93 -21.36
C ASN A 300 -2.27 14.07 -21.18
N ILE A 301 -2.98 14.21 -20.06
CA ILE A 301 -4.21 13.49 -19.77
C ILE A 301 -5.40 14.32 -20.24
N GLY A 302 -6.26 13.74 -21.08
CA GLY A 302 -7.41 14.43 -21.64
C GLY A 302 -8.40 14.88 -20.56
N LYS A 303 -9.03 16.05 -20.75
CA LYS A 303 -9.89 16.70 -19.74
C LYS A 303 -11.01 15.82 -19.17
N LYS A 304 -11.53 14.87 -19.96
CA LYS A 304 -12.57 13.91 -19.56
C LYS A 304 -12.11 12.90 -18.49
N GLN A 305 -10.80 12.74 -18.30
CA GLN A 305 -10.22 11.82 -17.32
C GLN A 305 -9.82 12.53 -16.01
N HIS A 306 -9.97 13.87 -15.91
CA HIS A 306 -9.82 14.57 -14.64
C HIS A 306 -11.06 14.32 -13.77
N GLN A 307 -10.87 13.91 -12.52
CA GLN A 307 -11.98 13.54 -11.63
C GLN A 307 -12.74 14.74 -11.03
N ASN A 308 -12.87 15.86 -11.77
CA ASN A 308 -13.45 17.15 -11.32
C ASN A 308 -12.82 17.78 -10.06
N LYS A 309 -11.80 17.15 -9.46
CA LYS A 309 -11.05 17.69 -8.32
C LYS A 309 -9.76 18.32 -8.80
N THR A 310 -9.51 19.56 -8.40
CA THR A 310 -8.25 20.28 -8.64
C THR A 310 -7.68 20.82 -7.34
N VAL A 311 -6.37 20.97 -7.25
CA VAL A 311 -5.71 21.74 -6.18
C VAL A 311 -4.88 22.83 -6.82
N MET A 312 -4.66 23.91 -6.09
CA MET A 312 -3.72 24.93 -6.51
C MET A 312 -2.31 24.52 -6.06
N ILE A 313 -1.34 24.52 -6.96
CA ILE A 313 0.09 24.32 -6.66
C ILE A 313 0.84 25.44 -7.35
N SER A 314 1.56 26.27 -6.60
CA SER A 314 2.28 27.46 -7.12
C SER A 314 1.46 28.24 -8.16
N GLN A 315 0.22 28.60 -7.80
CA GLN A 315 -0.73 29.36 -8.64
C GLN A 315 -1.23 28.63 -9.91
N THR A 316 -0.88 27.36 -10.09
CA THR A 316 -1.40 26.51 -11.16
C THR A 316 -2.50 25.60 -10.63
N SER A 317 -3.63 25.53 -11.34
CA SER A 317 -4.68 24.55 -11.04
C SER A 317 -4.28 23.18 -11.59
N VAL A 318 -4.00 22.24 -10.69
CA VAL A 318 -3.53 20.89 -11.00
C VAL A 318 -4.67 19.89 -10.71
N PRO A 319 -5.06 19.04 -11.67
CA PRO A 319 -6.06 18.00 -11.45
C PRO A 319 -5.53 16.91 -10.51
N ARG A 320 -6.42 16.39 -9.64
CA ARG A 320 -6.15 15.26 -8.75
C ARG A 320 -6.55 13.94 -9.39
N PHE A 321 -5.71 12.94 -9.18
CA PHE A 321 -5.92 11.55 -9.60
C PHE A 321 -5.92 10.62 -8.40
N ASP A 322 -6.90 10.79 -7.50
CA ASP A 322 -6.96 10.02 -6.24
C ASP A 322 -7.00 8.50 -6.48
N MET A 323 -6.45 7.73 -5.53
CA MET A 323 -6.44 6.26 -5.51
C MET A 323 -6.57 5.72 -4.08
N ASN A 324 -6.88 4.44 -3.91
CA ASN A 324 -6.73 3.80 -2.61
C ASN A 324 -5.28 3.37 -2.40
N GLN A 325 -4.81 3.33 -1.16
CA GLN A 325 -3.42 2.99 -0.87
C GLN A 325 -2.99 1.59 -1.39
N ALA A 326 -3.91 0.62 -1.37
CA ALA A 326 -3.67 -0.71 -1.94
C ALA A 326 -3.46 -0.71 -3.46
N ASP A 327 -3.89 0.34 -4.17
CA ASP A 327 -3.75 0.48 -5.62
C ASP A 327 -2.29 0.76 -6.03
N VAL A 328 -1.42 1.12 -5.09
CA VAL A 328 0.02 1.34 -5.33
C VAL A 328 0.74 0.03 -5.68
N THR A 329 0.37 -1.08 -5.05
CA THR A 329 0.94 -2.40 -5.34
C THR A 329 0.79 -2.83 -6.81
N PRO A 330 -0.41 -2.83 -7.42
CA PRO A 330 -0.55 -3.15 -8.82
C PRO A 330 0.05 -2.08 -9.74
N LEU A 331 0.22 -0.83 -9.29
CA LEU A 331 0.96 0.19 -10.05
C LEU A 331 2.45 -0.16 -10.14
N ILE A 332 3.10 -0.50 -9.02
CA ILE A 332 4.51 -0.93 -9.01
C ILE A 332 4.69 -2.19 -9.88
N SER A 333 3.81 -3.17 -9.71
CA SER A 333 3.82 -4.40 -10.50
C SER A 333 3.71 -4.10 -12.00
N ALA A 334 2.85 -3.15 -12.39
CA ALA A 334 2.70 -2.74 -13.77
C ALA A 334 3.94 -2.05 -14.36
N LEU A 335 4.59 -1.19 -13.59
CA LEU A 335 5.77 -0.45 -14.04
C LEU A 335 6.93 -1.41 -14.36
N LEU A 336 7.12 -2.40 -13.50
CA LEU A 336 8.23 -3.36 -13.58
C LEU A 336 7.86 -4.66 -14.32
N SER A 337 6.61 -4.80 -14.77
CA SER A 337 6.08 -6.06 -15.34
C SER A 337 6.27 -7.26 -14.40
N LEU A 338 5.96 -7.05 -13.12
CA LEU A 338 5.91 -8.11 -12.12
C LEU A 338 4.55 -8.77 -12.10
N ALA A 339 4.53 -10.04 -11.73
CA ALA A 339 3.37 -10.65 -11.12
C ALA A 339 2.82 -9.79 -9.97
N VAL A 340 1.50 -9.54 -9.98
CA VAL A 340 0.83 -8.84 -8.86
C VAL A 340 0.82 -9.76 -7.64
N PRO A 341 1.20 -9.27 -6.43
CA PRO A 341 1.23 -10.09 -5.23
C PRO A 341 -0.08 -10.81 -4.92
N LYS A 342 0.03 -12.02 -4.36
CA LYS A 342 -1.12 -12.80 -3.88
C LYS A 342 -1.92 -12.00 -2.85
N ASN A 343 -3.22 -12.25 -2.82
CA ASN A 343 -4.19 -11.56 -1.95
C ASN A 343 -4.39 -10.06 -2.22
N ASN A 344 -3.64 -9.44 -3.15
CA ASN A 344 -3.82 -8.03 -3.52
C ASN A 344 -5.29 -7.69 -3.79
N CYS A 345 -5.80 -6.72 -3.04
CA CYS A 345 -7.13 -6.12 -3.18
C CYS A 345 -7.11 -4.82 -4.00
N GLY A 346 -5.93 -4.31 -4.34
CA GLY A 346 -5.75 -3.07 -5.11
C GLY A 346 -6.23 -3.17 -6.56
N ILE A 347 -6.68 -2.04 -7.09
CA ILE A 347 -7.12 -1.87 -8.47
C ILE A 347 -6.05 -1.10 -9.23
N LEU A 348 -5.61 -1.62 -10.38
CA LEU A 348 -4.61 -0.97 -11.24
C LEU A 348 -5.00 0.48 -11.62
N PRO A 349 -4.26 1.51 -11.15
CA PRO A 349 -4.61 2.91 -11.39
C PRO A 349 -4.12 3.37 -12.79
N ARG A 350 -4.82 2.94 -13.85
CA ARG A 350 -4.43 3.18 -15.26
C ARG A 350 -4.22 4.64 -15.65
N GLN A 351 -4.83 5.56 -14.91
CA GLN A 351 -4.67 7.00 -15.11
C GLN A 351 -3.22 7.46 -14.90
N TYR A 352 -2.43 6.73 -14.11
CA TYR A 352 -1.00 6.99 -13.88
C TYR A 352 -0.09 6.42 -14.97
N LEU A 353 -0.52 5.38 -15.69
CA LEU A 353 0.35 4.60 -16.57
C LEU A 353 0.39 5.12 -18.00
N ASN A 354 1.60 5.35 -18.50
CA ASN A 354 1.91 5.55 -19.91
C ASN A 354 2.42 4.23 -20.51
N ALA A 355 1.51 3.28 -20.70
CA ALA A 355 1.80 1.93 -21.15
C ALA A 355 0.95 1.54 -22.37
N SER A 356 1.40 0.54 -23.12
CA SER A 356 0.64 -0.03 -24.24
C SER A 356 -0.71 -0.60 -23.76
N MET A 357 -1.71 -0.62 -24.64
CA MET A 357 -3.00 -1.22 -24.32
C MET A 357 -2.90 -2.71 -23.98
N VAL A 358 -1.89 -3.40 -24.52
CA VAL A 358 -1.66 -4.84 -24.30
C VAL A 358 -1.20 -5.09 -22.86
N LEU A 359 -0.18 -4.36 -22.40
CA LEU A 359 0.31 -4.43 -21.01
C LEU A 359 -0.81 -4.11 -20.02
N LEU A 360 -1.59 -3.05 -20.28
CA LEU A 360 -2.73 -2.66 -19.45
C LEU A 360 -3.85 -3.72 -19.41
N PHE A 361 -4.03 -4.48 -20.49
CA PHE A 361 -5.01 -5.55 -20.56
C PHE A 361 -4.53 -6.81 -19.82
N MET A 362 -3.27 -7.20 -20.00
CA MET A 362 -2.67 -8.36 -19.30
C MET A 362 -2.63 -8.17 -17.79
N LEU A 363 -2.19 -7.01 -17.32
CA LEU A 363 -2.22 -6.69 -15.89
C LEU A 363 -3.63 -6.71 -15.33
N ARG A 364 -4.63 -6.26 -16.11
CA ARG A 364 -6.04 -6.35 -15.70
C ARG A 364 -6.50 -7.79 -15.59
N LEU A 365 -6.14 -8.63 -16.56
CA LEU A 365 -6.49 -10.05 -16.53
C LEU A 365 -5.83 -10.75 -15.35
N HIS A 366 -4.58 -10.43 -15.02
CA HIS A 366 -3.90 -10.96 -13.84
C HIS A 366 -4.59 -10.53 -12.54
N VAL A 367 -4.84 -9.23 -12.34
CA VAL A 367 -5.58 -8.74 -11.16
C VAL A 367 -6.95 -9.41 -11.05
N PHE A 368 -7.66 -9.56 -12.17
CA PHE A 368 -8.98 -10.20 -12.20
C PHE A 368 -8.94 -11.71 -11.94
N TYR A 369 -7.97 -12.42 -12.51
CA TYR A 369 -7.77 -13.86 -12.33
C TYR A 369 -7.53 -14.17 -10.86
N TYR A 370 -6.60 -13.45 -10.21
CA TYR A 370 -6.30 -13.68 -8.79
C TYR A 370 -7.43 -13.26 -7.86
N SER A 371 -8.12 -12.17 -8.18
CA SER A 371 -9.37 -11.81 -7.48
C SER A 371 -10.42 -12.92 -7.61
N SER A 372 -10.53 -13.54 -8.79
CA SER A 372 -11.50 -14.62 -9.05
C SER A 372 -11.10 -15.93 -8.37
N THR A 373 -9.82 -16.30 -8.35
CA THR A 373 -9.33 -17.46 -7.60
C THR A 373 -9.50 -17.26 -6.10
N PHE A 374 -9.34 -16.03 -5.59
CA PHE A 374 -9.66 -15.68 -4.21
C PHE A 374 -11.14 -15.97 -3.91
N PHE A 375 -12.07 -15.54 -4.77
CA PHE A 375 -13.50 -15.83 -4.58
C PHE A 375 -13.85 -17.32 -4.69
N ILE A 376 -13.22 -18.05 -5.61
CA ILE A 376 -13.43 -19.50 -5.76
C ILE A 376 -12.90 -20.25 -4.53
N HIS A 377 -11.69 -19.92 -4.08
CA HIS A 377 -11.09 -20.53 -2.89
C HIS A 377 -11.87 -20.20 -1.63
N LEU A 378 -12.31 -18.93 -1.45
CA LEU A 378 -13.18 -18.55 -0.34
C LEU A 378 -14.48 -19.37 -0.35
N ARG A 379 -15.05 -19.59 -1.53
CA ARG A 379 -16.28 -20.40 -1.68
C ARG A 379 -16.06 -21.87 -1.33
N THR A 380 -14.97 -22.49 -1.76
CA THR A 380 -14.67 -23.89 -1.43
C THR A 380 -14.35 -24.06 0.06
N THR A 381 -13.54 -23.15 0.63
CA THR A 381 -13.19 -23.18 2.05
C THR A 381 -14.39 -22.92 2.96
N LEU A 382 -15.37 -22.13 2.52
CA LEU A 382 -16.66 -21.97 3.22
C LEU A 382 -17.60 -23.17 3.04
N GLN A 383 -17.45 -23.97 1.99
CA GLN A 383 -18.22 -25.19 1.77
C GLN A 383 -17.68 -26.38 2.58
N ASP A 384 -16.38 -26.39 2.88
CA ASP A 384 -15.71 -27.49 3.59
C ASP A 384 -15.67 -27.35 5.12
N LYS A 385 -16.19 -26.25 5.70
CA LYS A 385 -16.35 -26.13 7.17
C LYS A 385 -17.56 -26.94 7.66
N PRO A 386 -17.41 -27.84 8.67
CA PRO A 386 -18.52 -28.63 9.18
C PRO A 386 -19.50 -27.75 9.97
N GLY A 387 -20.68 -27.53 9.40
CA GLY A 387 -21.73 -26.69 9.97
C GLY A 387 -22.38 -25.86 8.88
N LYS A 388 -23.38 -26.43 8.19
CA LYS A 388 -24.11 -25.79 7.10
C LYS A 388 -24.64 -24.41 7.52
N MET A 389 -23.99 -23.34 7.07
CA MET A 389 -24.64 -22.02 7.05
C MET A 389 -25.71 -22.04 5.95
N PRO A 390 -26.95 -21.59 6.22
CA PRO A 390 -27.99 -21.52 5.20
C PRO A 390 -27.53 -20.63 4.03
N SER A 391 -27.80 -21.09 2.81
CA SER A 391 -27.42 -20.42 1.56
C SER A 391 -27.91 -18.97 1.43
N SER A 392 -28.90 -18.57 2.23
CA SER A 392 -29.41 -17.20 2.33
C SER A 392 -28.39 -16.22 2.94
N CYS A 393 -27.64 -16.62 3.96
CA CYS A 393 -26.64 -15.77 4.64
C CYS A 393 -25.39 -15.51 3.78
N ILE A 394 -24.99 -16.48 2.96
CA ILE A 394 -23.87 -16.34 2.02
C ILE A 394 -24.20 -15.29 0.96
N SER A 395 -25.45 -15.22 0.51
CA SER A 395 -25.86 -14.22 -0.49
C SER A 395 -25.85 -12.77 0.02
N SER A 396 -26.19 -12.56 1.30
CA SER A 396 -26.20 -11.22 1.91
C SER A 396 -24.81 -10.66 2.20
N ILE A 397 -23.84 -11.54 2.48
CA ILE A 397 -22.43 -11.15 2.69
C ILE A 397 -21.76 -10.85 1.34
N ILE A 398 -22.13 -11.57 0.27
CA ILE A 398 -21.50 -11.43 -1.05
C ILE A 398 -22.13 -10.32 -1.92
N PHE A 399 -23.44 -10.09 -1.82
CA PHE A 399 -24.16 -9.17 -2.74
C PHE A 399 -24.80 -7.95 -2.09
N GLY A 400 -24.65 -7.78 -0.77
CA GLY A 400 -25.34 -6.73 -0.03
C GLY A 400 -26.86 -6.96 0.05
N ASN A 401 -27.49 -6.39 1.07
CA ASN A 401 -28.90 -6.60 1.36
C ASN A 401 -29.78 -6.04 0.22
N LYS A 402 -30.59 -6.89 -0.42
CA LYS A 402 -31.39 -6.58 -1.63
C LYS A 402 -32.58 -5.62 -1.43
N ASN A 403 -32.64 -4.87 -0.31
CA ASN A 403 -33.80 -4.05 0.04
C ASN A 403 -33.68 -2.55 -0.27
N SER A 404 -32.64 -2.08 -0.99
CA SER A 404 -32.58 -0.66 -1.41
C SER A 404 -32.48 -0.41 -2.93
N ALA A 405 -32.96 -1.34 -3.77
CA ALA A 405 -32.96 -1.12 -5.22
C ALA A 405 -34.17 -1.75 -5.94
N LYS A 406 -35.39 -1.40 -5.52
CA LYS A 406 -36.52 -1.35 -6.47
C LYS A 406 -36.44 -0.02 -7.20
N ASN A 407 -35.61 0.05 -8.23
CA ASN A 407 -35.72 0.95 -9.40
C ASN A 407 -34.38 0.99 -10.16
N SER A 408 -34.17 0.04 -11.06
CA SER A 408 -33.66 0.26 -12.42
C SER A 408 -33.20 -1.04 -13.09
N SER A 409 -33.93 -1.38 -14.17
CA SER A 409 -33.56 -2.17 -15.35
C SER A 409 -32.79 -3.50 -15.20
N SER A 410 -33.53 -4.58 -15.45
CA SER A 410 -33.14 -5.99 -15.60
C SER A 410 -32.20 -6.34 -16.77
N GLY A 411 -31.46 -5.38 -17.35
CA GLY A 411 -30.65 -5.59 -18.56
C GLY A 411 -29.20 -6.03 -18.34
N ARG A 412 -28.58 -5.72 -17.18
CA ARG A 412 -27.13 -5.92 -16.98
C ARG A 412 -26.71 -7.33 -16.56
N LEU A 413 -27.59 -8.08 -15.90
CA LEU A 413 -27.27 -9.40 -15.32
C LEU A 413 -27.27 -10.54 -16.36
N GLN A 414 -28.03 -10.42 -17.45
CA GLN A 414 -28.04 -11.45 -18.50
C GLN A 414 -26.79 -11.41 -19.39
N ILE A 415 -26.19 -10.23 -19.58
CA ILE A 415 -24.99 -10.05 -20.43
C ILE A 415 -23.75 -10.68 -19.77
N GLN A 416 -23.62 -10.59 -18.44
CA GLN A 416 -22.50 -11.21 -17.71
C GLN A 416 -22.53 -12.75 -17.73
N LYS A 417 -23.72 -13.37 -17.68
CA LYS A 417 -23.84 -14.85 -17.77
C LYS A 417 -23.50 -15.40 -19.15
N LYS A 418 -23.85 -14.67 -20.23
CA LYS A 418 -23.52 -15.10 -21.60
C LYS A 418 -22.01 -15.10 -21.86
N ASN A 419 -21.29 -14.08 -21.37
CA ASN A 419 -19.83 -13.98 -21.54
C ASN A 419 -19.08 -15.07 -20.76
N LEU A 420 -19.55 -15.44 -19.56
CA LEU A 420 -18.91 -16.48 -18.74
C LEU A 420 -19.01 -17.88 -19.39
N ASN A 421 -20.17 -18.21 -19.99
CA ASN A 421 -20.37 -19.49 -20.69
C ASN A 421 -19.62 -19.55 -22.03
N GLN A 422 -19.35 -18.42 -22.68
CA GLN A 422 -18.49 -18.37 -23.87
C GLN A 422 -17.01 -18.55 -23.51
N LEU A 423 -16.55 -17.99 -22.39
CA LEU A 423 -15.17 -18.14 -21.89
C LEU A 423 -14.86 -19.58 -21.45
N LEU A 424 -15.81 -20.28 -20.84
CA LEU A 424 -15.66 -21.68 -20.44
C LEU A 424 -15.62 -22.68 -21.61
N LYS A 425 -16.08 -22.29 -22.81
CA LYS A 425 -15.96 -23.11 -24.02
C LYS A 425 -14.59 -23.02 -24.68
N ILE A 426 -13.80 -21.98 -24.39
CA ILE A 426 -12.50 -21.74 -25.01
C ILE A 426 -11.37 -22.47 -24.24
N SER A 427 -11.57 -22.80 -22.95
CA SER A 427 -10.51 -23.39 -22.11
C SER A 427 -10.41 -24.93 -22.14
N GLY A 428 -11.23 -25.64 -22.93
CA GLY A 428 -11.00 -27.05 -23.27
C GLY A 428 -10.85 -28.05 -22.12
N LYS A 429 -11.22 -27.73 -20.87
CA LYS A 429 -11.13 -28.66 -19.73
C LYS A 429 -12.50 -28.94 -19.13
N ARG A 430 -12.95 -30.19 -19.26
CA ARG A 430 -14.03 -30.75 -18.43
C ARG A 430 -13.45 -31.05 -17.05
N LEU A 431 -14.11 -30.44 -16.06
CA LEU A 431 -14.03 -30.63 -14.59
C LEU A 431 -12.66 -30.41 -13.95
#